data_AF-X1LTU9-F1
#
_entry.id   AF-X1LTU9-F1
#
_cell.length_a   1.000
_cell.length_b   1.000
_cell.length_c   1.000
_cell.angle_alpha   90.00
_cell.angle_beta   90.00
_cell.angle_gamma   90.00
#
_symmetry.space_group_name_H-M   'P 1'
#
loop_
_entity.id
_entity.type
_entity.pdbx_description
1 polymer ?
#
loop_
_entity_poly.entity_id
_entity_poly.type
_entity_poly.pdbx_seq_one_letter_code
_entity_poly.pdbx_strand_id
1 'polypeptide(L)' 'MNKLWREVIADSEVIKNYAKDRGAIFVPYWGTEGLVKSFPIVQFYSWLYYDMGKAEESPLTIGIPR' A
#
# COMPACT_ATOMS: atom_id res chain seq x y z
N MET A 1 10.60 -15.12 -3.10
CA MET A 1 9.74 -14.07 -3.70
C MET A 1 10.14 -12.62 -3.37
N ASN A 2 10.94 -12.35 -2.32
CA ASN A 2 11.26 -10.96 -1.94
C ASN A 2 12.61 -10.40 -2.45
N LYS A 3 13.43 -11.21 -3.13
CA LYS A 3 14.81 -10.83 -3.50
C LYS A 3 14.86 -9.63 -4.44
N LEU A 4 14.01 -9.61 -5.48
CA LEU A 4 13.92 -8.48 -6.42
C LEU A 4 13.58 -7.16 -5.71
N TRP A 5 12.52 -7.16 -4.91
CA TRP A 5 12.09 -5.93 -4.22
C TRP A 5 13.12 -5.45 -3.20
N ARG A 6 13.70 -6.38 -2.44
CA ARG A 6 14.68 -6.08 -1.40
C ARG A 6 16.03 -5.63 -1.96
N GLU A 7 16.54 -6.29 -2.99
CA GLU A 7 17.95 -6.14 -3.40
C GLU A 7 18.12 -5.37 -4.72
N VAL A 8 17.08 -5.28 -5.54
CA VAL A 8 17.15 -4.60 -6.85
C VAL A 8 16.34 -3.32 -6.83
N ILE A 9 15.08 -3.39 -6.40
CA ILE A 9 14.18 -2.23 -6.45
C ILE A 9 14.50 -1.21 -5.36
N ALA A 10 14.68 -1.68 -4.11
CA ALA A 10 15.04 -0.81 -3.00
C ALA A 10 16.37 -0.06 -3.25
N ASP A 11 17.28 -0.68 -3.99
CA ASP A 11 18.60 -0.12 -4.32
C ASP A 11 18.69 0.49 -5.72
N SER A 12 17.59 0.55 -6.46
CA SER A 12 17.59 1.08 -7.83
C SER A 12 17.87 2.58 -7.87
N GLU A 13 19.07 2.93 -8.30
CA GLU A 13 19.49 4.32 -8.45
C GLU A 13 18.67 5.06 -9.52
N VAL A 14 18.22 4.35 -10.56
CA VAL A 14 17.33 4.90 -11.59
C VAL A 14 16.00 5.37 -10.99
N ILE A 15 15.40 4.55 -10.11
CA ILE A 15 14.13 4.89 -9.47
C ILE A 15 14.31 6.01 -8.44
N LYS A 16 15.39 5.95 -7.65
CA LYS A 16 15.72 6.99 -6.66
C LYS A 16 15.90 8.36 -7.32
N ASN A 17 16.65 8.42 -8.43
CA ASN A 17 16.84 9.67 -9.18
C ASN A 17 15.54 10.16 -9.81
N TYR A 18 14.77 9.27 -10.43
CA TYR A 18 13.46 9.62 -10.98
C TYR A 18 12.51 10.25 -9.95
N ALA A 19 12.47 9.68 -8.73
CA ALA A 19 11.65 10.21 -7.65
C ALA A 19 12.16 11.56 -7.15
N LYS A 20 13.48 11.68 -6.94
CA LYS A 20 14.14 12.92 -6.51
C LYS A 20 13.87 14.08 -7.48
N ASP A 21 14.00 13.84 -8.78
CA ASP A 21 13.77 14.85 -9.81
C ASP A 21 12.33 15.40 -9.83
N ARG A 22 11.38 14.63 -9.28
CA ARG A 22 9.95 14.99 -9.20
C ARG A 22 9.52 15.44 -7.81
N GLY A 23 10.46 15.53 -6.85
CA GLY A 23 10.12 15.80 -5.44
C GLY A 23 9.26 14.70 -4.81
N ALA A 24 9.29 13.48 -5.37
CA ALA A 24 8.56 12.34 -4.86
C ALA A 24 9.37 11.58 -3.81
N ILE A 25 8.67 11.02 -2.82
CA ILE A 25 9.27 10.15 -1.80
C ILE A 25 9.26 8.71 -2.30
N PHE A 26 10.42 8.08 -2.35
CA PHE A 26 10.55 6.65 -2.69
C PHE A 26 10.99 5.84 -1.47
N VAL A 27 10.03 5.15 -0.85
CA VAL A 27 10.25 4.24 0.28
C VAL A 27 9.46 2.95 0.03
N PRO A 28 10.05 1.96 -0.65
CA PRO A 28 9.35 0.72 -0.98
C PRO A 28 9.27 -0.21 0.24
N TYR A 29 8.11 -0.83 0.42
CA TYR A 29 7.87 -1.91 1.39
C TYR A 29 7.41 -3.17 0.65
N TRP A 30 7.70 -4.36 1.18
CA TRP A 30 7.33 -5.63 0.53
C TRP A 30 7.02 -6.73 1.56
N GLY A 31 6.45 -7.84 1.08
CA GLY A 31 6.06 -8.97 1.93
C GLY A 31 5.09 -8.56 3.04
N THR A 32 5.26 -9.13 4.23
CA THR A 32 4.42 -8.85 5.40
C THR A 32 4.46 -7.38 5.82
N GLU A 33 5.62 -6.73 5.74
CA GLU A 33 5.72 -5.30 6.05
C GLU A 33 4.89 -4.47 5.06
N GLY A 34 4.99 -4.77 3.77
CA GLY A 34 4.17 -4.12 2.74
C GLY A 34 2.67 -4.28 3.00
N LEU A 35 2.23 -5.49 3.39
CA LEU A 35 0.84 -5.76 3.74
C LEU A 35 0.39 -4.95 4.97
N VAL A 36 1.19 -4.93 6.03
CA VAL A 36 0.86 -4.17 7.25
C VAL A 36 0.83 -2.67 6.98
N LYS A 37 1.78 -2.14 6.19
CA LYS A 37 1.83 -0.71 5.84
C LYS A 37 0.69 -0.28 4.92
N SER A 38 0.19 -1.18 4.06
CA SER A 38 -0.92 -0.87 3.15
C SER A 38 -2.29 -1.05 3.78
N PHE A 39 -2.42 -1.87 4.83
CA PHE A 39 -3.73 -2.16 5.41
C PHE A 39 -4.53 -0.94 5.87
N PRO A 40 -3.95 0.13 6.47
CA PRO A 40 -4.72 1.30 6.87
C PRO A 40 -5.45 1.99 5.72
N ILE A 41 -4.86 2.05 4.52
CA ILE A 41 -5.52 2.66 3.36
C ILE A 41 -6.62 1.75 2.79
N VAL A 42 -6.44 0.43 2.88
CA VAL A 42 -7.49 -0.56 2.54
C VAL A 42 -8.67 -0.42 3.50
N GLN A 43 -8.42 -0.31 4.81
CA GLN A 43 -9.46 -0.07 5.81
C GLN A 43 -10.22 1.23 5.50
N PHE A 44 -9.49 2.33 5.28
CA PHE A 44 -10.09 3.63 4.98
C PHE A 44 -11.01 3.56 3.76
N TYR A 45 -10.55 3.03 2.63
CA TYR A 45 -11.39 2.96 1.43
C TYR A 45 -12.54 1.99 1.57
N SER A 46 -12.35 0.85 2.24
CA SER A 46 -13.43 -0.12 2.45
C SER A 46 -14.58 0.51 3.23
N TRP A 47 -14.27 1.23 4.32
CA TRP A 47 -15.28 1.96 5.08
C TRP A 47 -15.85 3.15 4.32
N LEU A 48 -15.03 3.92 3.60
CA LEU A 48 -15.52 5.03 2.79
C LEU A 48 -16.57 4.57 1.76
N TYR A 49 -16.30 3.48 1.04
CA TYR A 49 -17.23 2.98 0.03
C TYR A 49 -18.52 2.42 0.66
N TYR A 50 -18.42 1.73 1.80
CA TYR A 50 -19.59 1.25 2.53
C TYR A 50 -20.44 2.40 3.06
N ASP A 51 -19.82 3.40 3.70
CA ASP A 51 -20.50 4.57 4.26
C ASP A 51 -21.16 5.42 3.16
N MET A 52 -20.62 5.40 1.94
CA MET A 52 -21.22 6.03 0.75
C MET A 52 -22.37 5.22 0.12
N GLY A 53 -22.69 4.02 0.64
CA GLY A 53 -23.67 3.11 0.05
C GLY A 53 -23.23 2.50 -1.29
N LYS A 54 -21.93 2.53 -1.59
CA LYS A 54 -21.35 1.97 -2.82
C LYS A 54 -20.91 0.51 -2.67
N ALA A 55 -20.77 0.03 -1.44
CA ALA A 55 -20.54 -1.38 -1.13
C ALA A 55 -21.80 -1.97 -0.49
N GLU A 56 -22.20 -3.15 -0.94
CA GLU A 56 -23.35 -3.89 -0.41
C GLU A 56 -23.04 -4.48 0.98
N GLU A 57 -21.84 -5.05 1.15
CA GLU A 57 -21.42 -5.73 2.37
C GLU A 57 -20.57 -4.81 3.27
N SER A 58 -20.77 -4.94 4.58
CA SER A 58 -19.94 -4.23 5.57
C SER A 58 -18.51 -4.76 5.58
N PRO A 59 -17.46 -3.90 5.61
CA PRO A 59 -16.07 -4.35 5.69
C PRO A 59 -15.81 -5.29 6.88
N LEU A 60 -16.59 -5.18 7.95
CA LEU A 60 -16.46 -6.04 9.13
C LEU A 60 -16.78 -7.51 8.81
N THR A 61 -17.68 -7.81 7.86
CA THR A 61 -18.06 -9.20 7.53
C THR A 61 -16.92 -9.99 6.90
N ILE A 62 -15.96 -9.28 6.29
CA ILE A 62 -14.74 -9.84 5.71
C ILE A 62 -13.49 -9.58 6.56
N GLY A 63 -13.67 -9.18 7.82
CA GLY A 63 -12.59 -9.04 8.81
C GLY A 63 -11.77 -7.74 8.70
N ILE A 64 -12.32 -6.68 8.08
CA ILE A 64 -11.69 -5.37 8.03
C ILE A 64 -12.27 -4.51 9.18
N PRO A 65 -11.51 -4.30 10.28
CA PRO A 65 -11.99 -3.50 11.40
C PRO A 65 -11.99 -2.01 11.06
N ARG A 66 -12.72 -1.23 11.86
CA ARG A 66 -12.75 0.23 11.76
C ARG A 66 -11.64 0.87 12.60
#